data_AF-A5B4E6-F1
#
_entry.id   AF-A5B4E6-F1
#
_cell.length_a   1.000
_cell.length_b   1.000
_cell.length_c   1.000
_cell.angle_alpha   90.00
_cell.angle_beta   90.00
_cell.angle_gamma   90.00
#
_symmetry.space_group_name_H-M   'P 1'
#
loop_
_entity.id
_entity.type
_entity.pdbx_description
1 polymer ?
#
loop_
_entity_poly.entity_id
_entity_poly.type
_entity_poly.pdbx_seq_one_letter_code
_entity_poly.pdbx_strand_id
1 'polypeptide(L)'
;MQEVVRAEVLKLFQADIIYPISDSPWVSPTQVVAKKSGITVVQNDKGEVVSTRLTLGWKGCIDYQKLNAITRKDHFPLPFIDQVLERVSGHPFYC
;
A
#
# COMPACT_ATOMS: atom_id res chain seq x y z
N MET A 1 -11.60 0.99 13.51
CA MET A 1 -10.97 1.44 12.24
C MET A 1 -10.24 2.78 12.40
N GLN A 2 -10.86 3.79 13.04
CA GLN A 2 -10.17 5.06 13.36
C GLN A 2 -8.87 4.86 14.16
N GLU A 3 -8.84 3.92 15.10
CA GLU A 3 -7.62 3.55 15.85
C GLU A 3 -6.49 3.05 14.95
N VAL A 4 -6.83 2.24 13.94
CA VAL A 4 -5.87 1.74 12.95
C VAL A 4 -5.31 2.88 12.11
N VAL A 5 -6.17 3.80 11.66
CA VAL A 5 -5.73 5.03 10.96
C VAL A 5 -4.78 5.82 11.85
N ARG A 6 -5.16 6.06 13.10
CA ARG A 6 -4.36 6.85 14.05
C ARG A 6 -2.99 6.20 14.30
N ALA A 7 -2.94 4.89 14.48
CA ALA A 7 -1.69 4.17 14.66
C ALA A 7 -0.76 4.29 13.43
N GLU A 8 -1.30 4.17 12.22
CA GLU A 8 -0.51 4.34 10.99
C GLU A 8 -0.04 5.79 10.80
N VAL A 9 -0.89 6.78 11.06
CA VAL A 9 -0.52 8.21 11.02
C VAL A 9 0.59 8.51 12.02
N LEU A 10 0.51 7.98 13.24
CA LEU A 10 1.55 8.16 14.25
C LEU A 10 2.88 7.53 13.83
N LYS A 11 2.87 6.35 13.21
CA LYS A 11 4.10 5.74 12.66
C LYS A 11 4.74 6.61 11.59
N LEU A 12 3.95 7.13 10.65
CA LEU A 12 4.45 8.01 9.59
C LEU A 12 4.99 9.33 10.15
N PHE A 13 4.32 9.87 11.17
CA PHE A 13 4.77 11.08 11.87
C PHE A 13 6.09 10.83 12.61
N GLN A 14 6.22 9.72 13.33
CA GLN A 14 7.47 9.33 14.03
C GLN A 14 8.63 9.03 13.07
N ALA A 15 8.34 8.64 11.83
CA ALA A 15 9.33 8.42 10.79
C ALA A 15 9.66 9.69 9.98
N ASP A 16 9.14 10.87 10.39
CA ASP A 16 9.30 12.16 9.72
C ASP A 16 8.85 12.16 8.24
N ILE A 17 7.94 11.26 7.86
CA ILE A 17 7.36 11.20 6.50
C ILE A 17 6.25 12.24 6.33
N ILE A 18 5.51 12.53 7.42
CA ILE A 18 4.43 13.51 7.45
C ILE A 18 4.61 14.47 8.63
N TYR A 19 4.01 15.66 8.53
CA TYR A 19 4.00 16.66 9.58
C TYR A 19 2.60 17.27 9.73
N PRO A 20 2.23 17.80 10.92
CA PRO A 20 0.95 18.45 11.11
C PRO A 20 0.90 19.79 10.36
N ILE A 21 -0.21 20.04 9.68
CA ILE A 21 -0.51 21.32 9.02
C ILE A 21 -1.93 21.74 9.39
N SER A 22 -2.10 22.97 9.86
CA SER A 22 -3.40 23.48 10.33
C SER A 22 -4.15 24.30 9.29
N ASP A 23 -3.46 24.83 8.29
CA ASP A 23 -3.93 25.88 7.38
C ASP A 23 -4.03 25.44 5.91
N SER A 24 -3.86 24.15 5.62
CA SER A 24 -3.99 23.64 4.24
C SER A 24 -5.44 23.74 3.75
N PRO A 25 -5.71 24.44 2.63
CA PRO A 25 -7.03 24.41 2.00
C PRO A 25 -7.28 23.10 1.25
N TRP A 26 -6.27 22.23 1.13
CA TRP A 26 -6.32 20.97 0.40
C TRP A 26 -6.37 19.78 1.37
N VAL A 27 -7.37 18.92 1.18
CA VAL A 27 -7.53 17.67 1.93
C VAL A 27 -7.97 16.56 0.97
N SER A 28 -7.38 15.39 1.12
CA SER A 28 -7.79 14.16 0.44
C SER A 28 -8.26 13.13 1.48
N PRO A 29 -9.36 12.40 1.23
CA PRO A 29 -9.85 11.42 2.19
C PRO A 29 -8.88 10.23 2.31
N THR A 30 -8.75 9.69 3.52
CA THR A 30 -7.92 8.52 3.80
C THR A 30 -8.80 7.31 4.06
N GLN A 31 -8.49 6.20 3.40
CA GLN A 31 -9.16 4.91 3.55
C GLN A 31 -8.18 3.86 4.10
N VAL A 32 -8.72 2.86 4.80
CA VAL A 32 -7.94 1.74 5.31
C VAL A 32 -8.34 0.48 4.57
N VAL A 33 -7.36 -0.18 3.98
CA VAL A 33 -7.56 -1.41 3.20
C VAL A 33 -6.87 -2.57 3.90
N ALA A 34 -7.61 -3.66 4.11
CA ALA A 34 -7.04 -4.90 4.63
C ALA A 34 -6.01 -5.47 3.64
N LYS A 35 -4.79 -5.75 4.12
CA LYS A 35 -3.78 -6.42 3.33
C LYS A 35 -4.22 -7.86 3.11
N LYS A 36 -4.42 -8.24 1.85
CA LYS A 36 -4.69 -9.63 1.48
C LYS A 36 -3.46 -10.47 1.85
N SER A 37 -3.62 -11.45 2.73
CA SER A 37 -2.65 -12.51 2.95
C SER A 37 -3.08 -13.81 2.28
N GLY A 38 -2.24 -14.85 2.41
CA GLY A 38 -2.59 -16.21 2.02
C GLY A 38 -3.88 -16.67 2.71
N ILE A 39 -4.60 -17.56 2.01
CA ILE A 39 -5.76 -18.25 2.54
C ILE A 39 -5.24 -19.40 3.40
N THR A 40 -5.58 -19.40 4.69
CA THR A 40 -5.29 -20.53 5.57
C THR A 40 -6.51 -21.40 5.69
N VAL A 41 -6.28 -22.70 5.67
CA VAL A 41 -7.31 -23.71 5.84
C VAL A 41 -7.39 -24.04 7.34
N VAL A 42 -8.52 -23.75 7.96
CA VAL A 42 -8.76 -23.97 9.40
C VAL A 42 -9.91 -24.95 9.55
N GLN A 43 -9.76 -25.97 10.41
CA GLN A 43 -10.87 -26.85 10.78
C GLN A 43 -11.77 -26.15 11.80
N ASN A 44 -13.07 -26.13 11.54
CA ASN A 44 -14.05 -25.63 12.50
C ASN A 44 -14.35 -26.68 13.58
N ASP A 45 -15.13 -26.30 14.61
CA ASP A 45 -15.54 -27.19 15.72
C ASP A 45 -16.37 -28.42 15.26
N LYS A 46 -16.86 -28.41 14.02
CA LYS A 46 -17.59 -29.52 13.38
C LYS A 46 -16.70 -30.40 12.51
N GLY A 47 -15.38 -30.14 12.48
CA GLY A 47 -14.40 -30.86 11.65
C GLY A 47 -14.42 -30.48 10.17
N GLU A 48 -15.20 -29.48 9.77
CA GLU A 48 -15.25 -29.01 8.39
C GLU A 48 -14.06 -28.10 8.10
N VAL A 49 -13.52 -28.25 6.90
CA VAL A 49 -12.33 -27.55 6.44
C VAL A 49 -12.76 -26.21 5.83
N VAL A 50 -12.60 -25.12 6.59
CA VAL A 50 -13.01 -23.78 6.15
C VAL A 50 -11.79 -22.98 5.70
N SER A 51 -11.85 -22.43 4.49
CA SER A 51 -10.84 -21.51 3.98
C SER A 51 -11.05 -20.12 4.59
N THR A 52 -10.24 -19.75 5.57
CA THR A 52 -10.33 -18.44 6.23
C THR A 52 -9.26 -17.51 5.68
N ARG A 53 -9.67 -16.31 5.27
CA ARG A 53 -8.72 -15.23 4.96
C ARG A 53 -8.23 -14.61 6.26
N LEU A 54 -6.94 -14.77 6.54
CA LEU A 54 -6.28 -13.97 7.56
C LEU A 54 -6.13 -12.53 7.05
N THR A 55 -6.25 -11.56 7.96
CA THR A 55 -5.87 -10.17 7.69
C THR A 55 -4.58 -9.92 8.44
N LEU A 56 -3.44 -10.04 7.76
CA LEU A 56 -2.12 -9.87 8.38
C LEU A 56 -1.73 -8.41 8.66
N GLY A 57 -2.48 -7.45 8.13
CA GLY A 57 -2.22 -6.05 8.38
C GLY A 57 -3.16 -5.13 7.60
N TRP A 58 -3.01 -3.83 7.83
CA TRP A 58 -3.80 -2.78 7.20
C TRP A 58 -2.88 -1.87 6.40
N LYS A 59 -3.39 -1.28 5.33
CA LYS A 59 -2.72 -0.24 4.54
C LYS A 59 -3.56 1.03 4.59
N GLY A 60 -2.93 2.16 4.93
CA GLY A 60 -3.53 3.47 4.69
C GLY A 60 -3.40 3.83 3.21
N CYS A 61 -4.51 4.18 2.58
CA CYS A 61 -4.58 4.65 1.20
C CYS A 61 -5.21 6.05 1.18
N ILE A 62 -4.51 7.02 0.61
CA ILE A 62 -5.04 8.38 0.43
C ILE A 62 -5.60 8.47 -0.99
N ASP A 63 -6.84 8.93 -1.12
CA ASP A 63 -7.49 9.09 -2.41
C ASP A 63 -7.05 10.39 -3.09
N TYR A 64 -6.03 10.28 -3.93
CA TYR A 64 -5.49 11.38 -4.70
C TYR A 64 -6.20 11.60 -6.05
N GLN A 65 -7.35 10.99 -6.35
CA GLN A 65 -7.97 11.12 -7.69
C GLN A 65 -8.20 12.57 -8.11
N LYS A 66 -8.73 13.41 -7.20
CA LYS A 66 -8.93 14.84 -7.46
C LYS A 66 -7.61 15.59 -7.67
N LEU A 67 -6.60 15.26 -6.88
CA LEU A 67 -5.25 15.85 -7.00
C LEU A 67 -4.58 15.44 -8.32
N ASN A 68 -4.66 14.17 -8.69
CA ASN A 68 -4.07 13.63 -9.91
C ASN A 68 -4.72 14.18 -11.19
N ALA A 69 -5.97 14.65 -11.11
CA ALA A 69 -6.65 15.29 -12.22
C ALA A 69 -6.18 16.75 -12.46
N ILE A 70 -5.72 17.45 -11.41
CA ILE A 70 -5.26 18.84 -11.51
C ILE A 70 -3.75 18.96 -11.73
N THR A 71 -2.98 17.93 -11.40
CA THR A 71 -1.52 17.95 -11.56
C THR A 71 -1.12 17.67 -13.01
N ARG A 72 -0.06 18.34 -13.46
CA ARG A 72 0.55 18.06 -14.77
C ARG A 72 1.24 16.70 -14.71
N LYS A 73 0.94 15.82 -15.67
CA LYS A 73 1.65 14.55 -15.81
C LYS A 73 3.08 14.81 -16.26
N ASP A 74 4.03 14.29 -15.50
CA ASP A 74 5.42 14.23 -15.90
C ASP A 74 5.64 13.01 -16.81
N HIS A 75 6.39 13.22 -17.90
CA HIS A 75 6.68 12.20 -18.91
C HIS A 75 8.15 11.76 -18.79
N PHE A 76 8.57 11.37 -17.59
CA PHE A 76 9.88 10.79 -17.39
C PHE A 76 9.99 9.44 -18.14
N PRO A 77 10.94 9.26 -19.07
CA PRO A 77 11.07 8.05 -19.86
C PRO A 77 11.61 6.91 -19.00
N LEU A 78 10.73 6.04 -18.50
CA LEU A 78 11.13 4.80 -17.87
C LEU A 78 11.61 3.80 -18.92
N PRO A 79 12.66 3.00 -18.63
CA PRO A 79 13.15 1.99 -19.56
C PRO A 79 12.05 0.95 -19.83
N PHE A 80 12.00 0.46 -21.06
CA PHE A 80 11.13 -0.65 -21.40
C PHE A 80 11.56 -1.92 -20.66
N ILE A 81 10.60 -2.83 -20.44
CA ILE A 81 10.85 -4.06 -19.70
C ILE A 81 11.95 -4.89 -20.35
N ASP A 82 12.02 -4.93 -21.68
CA ASP A 82 13.03 -5.68 -22.43
C ASP A 82 14.45 -5.16 -22.16
N GLN A 83 14.62 -3.85 -22.01
CA GLN A 83 15.91 -3.25 -21.67
C GLN A 83 16.36 -3.62 -20.25
N VAL A 84 15.41 -3.75 -19.33
CA VAL A 84 15.69 -4.20 -17.97
C VAL A 84 16.04 -5.69 -17.98
N LEU A 85 15.28 -6.51 -18.73
CA LEU A 85 15.50 -7.95 -18.84
C LEU A 85 16.86 -8.29 -19.48
N GLU A 86 17.27 -7.57 -20.52
CA GLU A 86 18.57 -7.75 -21.16
C GLU A 86 19.71 -7.48 -20.18
N ARG A 87 19.63 -6.38 -19.41
CA ARG A 87 20.63 -6.03 -18.38
C ARG A 87 20.75 -7.06 -17.27
N VAL A 88 19.63 -7.69 -16.94
CA VAL A 88 19.51 -8.69 -15.88
C VAL A 88 19.96 -10.07 -16.42
N SER A 89 19.74 -10.36 -17.70
CA SER A 89 20.08 -11.65 -18.30
C SER A 89 21.54 -12.09 -18.06
N GLY A 90 21.73 -13.38 -17.79
CA GLY A 90 23.05 -13.98 -17.58
C GLY A 90 23.63 -13.84 -16.17
N HIS A 91 23.00 -13.10 -15.26
CA HIS A 91 23.45 -13.02 -13.87
C HIS A 91 22.83 -14.14 -13.00
N PRO A 92 23.64 -14.86 -12.21
CA PRO A 92 23.14 -15.94 -11.36
C PRO A 92 22.36 -15.44 -10.13
N PHE A 93 22.55 -14.18 -9.73
CA PHE A 93 21.89 -13.54 -8.59
C PHE A 93 21.61 -12.06 -8.88
N TYR A 94 20.53 -11.55 -8.29
CA TYR A 94 20.12 -10.15 -8.35
C TYR A 94 19.96 -9.61 -6.93
N CYS A 95 20.33 -8.36 -6.70
CA CYS A 95 20.16 -7.65 -5.43
C CYS A 95 18.99 -6.67 -5.51
#